data_AF-A0A7X8TFF3-F1
#
_entry.id   AF-A0A7X8TFF3-F1
#
_cell.length_a   1.000
_cell.length_b   1.000
_cell.length_c   1.000
_cell.angle_alpha   90.00
_cell.angle_beta   90.00
_cell.angle_gamma   90.00
#
_symmetry.space_group_name_H-M   'P 1'
#
loop_
_entity.id
_entity.type
_entity.pdbx_description
1 polymer ?
#
loop_
_entity_poly.entity_id
_entity_poly.type
_entity_poly.pdbx_seq_one_letter_code
_entity_poly.pdbx_strand_id
1 'polypeptide(L)'
;MRVHLSVIYVALLAGSASAQTLNTDDFVFANRAAQVIGGADACGYKLDDEKLTAFMAKIADLDATSRMQFTNAQGMQARVINSMIEKEKKAQCALQAKMAQEYGISR
;
A
#
# COMPACT_ATOMS: atom_id res chain seq x y z
N MET A 1 -21.81 -44.26 39.30
CA MET A 1 -21.19 -42.92 39.36
C MET A 1 -20.44 -42.68 38.07
N ARG A 2 -20.90 -41.70 37.31
CA ARG A 2 -20.27 -41.17 36.09
C ARG A 2 -19.30 -40.08 36.52
N VAL A 3 -18.00 -40.22 36.25
CA VAL A 3 -17.05 -39.10 36.41
C VAL A 3 -16.04 -39.13 35.26
N HIS A 4 -16.43 -38.41 34.20
CA HIS A 4 -15.63 -37.50 33.39
C HIS A 4 -14.26 -37.95 32.85
N LEU A 5 -14.33 -38.65 31.71
CA LEU A 5 -13.28 -38.81 30.72
C LEU A 5 -13.38 -37.67 29.69
N SER A 6 -13.16 -36.41 30.09
CA SER A 6 -13.45 -35.26 29.19
C SER A 6 -12.68 -33.98 29.50
N VAL A 7 -11.37 -33.97 29.75
CA VAL A 7 -10.62 -32.69 29.78
C VAL A 7 -9.16 -32.83 29.32
N ILE A 8 -8.92 -33.43 28.15
CA ILE A 8 -7.61 -33.33 27.47
C ILE A 8 -7.86 -33.08 25.99
N TYR A 9 -8.55 -31.99 25.63
CA TYR A 9 -8.67 -31.55 24.23
C TYR A 9 -8.87 -30.03 24.07
N VAL A 10 -8.52 -29.23 25.07
CA VAL A 10 -8.67 -27.75 25.02
C VAL A 10 -7.37 -27.05 25.44
N ALA A 11 -6.25 -27.38 24.81
CA ALA A 11 -4.97 -26.73 25.13
C ALA A 11 -4.06 -26.41 23.93
N LEU A 12 -4.53 -26.51 22.68
CA LEU A 12 -3.69 -26.17 21.51
C LEU A 12 -4.33 -25.23 20.49
N LEU A 13 -5.48 -24.63 20.80
CA LEU A 13 -6.01 -23.48 20.04
C LEU A 13 -5.52 -22.12 20.58
N ALA A 14 -4.52 -22.12 21.47
CA ALA A 14 -3.84 -20.91 21.92
C ALA A 14 -2.79 -20.39 20.93
N GLY A 15 -2.85 -20.82 19.66
CA GLY A 15 -2.34 -20.00 18.57
C GLY A 15 -3.32 -18.86 18.37
N SER A 16 -3.19 -17.80 19.17
CA SER A 16 -3.85 -16.54 18.89
C SER A 16 -3.38 -16.11 17.51
N ALA A 17 -4.21 -16.40 16.51
CA ALA A 17 -4.21 -15.70 15.25
C ALA A 17 -4.20 -14.21 15.63
N SER A 18 -3.06 -13.56 15.45
CA SER A 18 -3.03 -12.12 15.39
C SER A 18 -3.81 -11.76 14.13
N ALA A 19 -5.13 -11.63 14.28
CA ALA A 19 -5.93 -10.83 13.39
C ALA A 19 -5.39 -9.40 13.56
N GLN A 20 -4.28 -9.11 12.88
CA GLN A 20 -3.87 -7.75 12.59
C GLN A 20 -5.07 -7.17 11.86
N THR A 21 -5.87 -6.37 12.56
CA THR A 21 -6.98 -5.63 11.97
C THR A 21 -6.35 -4.70 10.95
N LEU A 22 -6.29 -5.15 9.69
CA LEU A 22 -5.82 -4.38 8.55
C LEU A 22 -6.64 -3.10 8.50
N ASN A 23 -6.00 -1.96 8.74
CA ASN A 23 -6.63 -0.68 8.44
C ASN A 23 -6.72 -0.57 6.91
N THR A 24 -7.91 -0.85 6.38
CA THR A 24 -8.13 -0.96 4.94
C THR A 24 -7.94 0.38 4.25
N ASP A 25 -8.23 1.49 4.93
CA ASP A 25 -8.04 2.83 4.39
C ASP A 25 -6.55 3.17 4.26
N ASP A 26 -5.75 2.87 5.29
CA ASP A 26 -4.29 3.06 5.27
C ASP A 26 -3.64 2.17 4.20
N PHE A 27 -4.13 0.94 4.04
CA PHE A 27 -3.64 0.01 3.03
C PHE A 27 -3.94 0.51 1.61
N VAL A 28 -5.16 0.99 1.37
CA VAL A 28 -5.57 1.58 0.08
C VAL A 28 -4.78 2.85 -0.19
N PHE A 29 -4.60 3.72 0.80
CA PHE A 29 -3.80 4.92 0.70
C PHE A 29 -2.33 4.59 0.35
N ALA A 30 -1.70 3.67 1.08
CA ALA A 30 -0.35 3.20 0.83
C ALA A 30 -0.17 2.68 -0.61
N ASN A 31 -1.12 1.88 -1.09
CA ASN A 31 -1.09 1.37 -2.46
C ASN A 31 -1.19 2.49 -3.51
N ARG A 32 -2.12 3.44 -3.34
CA ARG A 32 -2.28 4.57 -4.27
C ARG A 32 -1.06 5.49 -4.26
N ALA A 33 -0.55 5.81 -3.07
CA ALA A 33 0.67 6.60 -2.89
C ALA A 33 1.87 5.94 -3.59
N ALA A 34 2.04 4.63 -3.43
CA ALA A 34 3.09 3.86 -4.09
C ALA A 34 2.97 3.87 -5.61
N GLN A 35 1.75 3.76 -6.14
CA GLN A 35 1.50 3.85 -7.57
C GLN A 35 1.87 5.22 -8.15
N VAL A 36 1.55 6.31 -7.43
CA VAL A 36 1.93 7.66 -7.83
C VAL A 36 3.45 7.82 -7.76
N ILE A 37 4.06 7.57 -6.61
CA ILE A 37 5.49 7.86 -6.44
C ILE A 37 6.35 6.95 -7.33
N GLY A 38 6.05 5.65 -7.38
CA GLY A 38 6.78 4.69 -8.21
C GLY A 38 6.50 4.81 -9.71
N GLY A 39 5.48 5.56 -10.11
CA GLY A 39 5.11 5.76 -11.51
C GLY A 39 5.57 7.07 -12.12
N ALA A 40 6.00 8.04 -11.30
CA ALA A 40 6.32 9.40 -11.74
C ALA A 40 7.30 9.46 -12.92
N ASP A 41 8.46 8.80 -12.81
CA ASP A 41 9.48 8.80 -13.86
C ASP A 41 9.00 8.08 -15.13
N ALA A 42 8.33 6.93 -14.98
CA ALA A 42 7.83 6.13 -16.10
C ALA A 42 6.70 6.84 -16.87
N CYS A 43 5.98 7.75 -16.19
CA CYS A 43 4.88 8.53 -16.73
C CYS A 43 5.25 9.98 -17.07
N GLY A 44 6.44 10.45 -16.67
CA GLY A 44 6.98 11.76 -17.01
C GLY A 44 6.33 12.96 -16.30
N TYR A 45 5.58 12.77 -15.21
CA TYR A 45 5.10 13.88 -14.39
C TYR A 45 6.06 14.19 -13.24
N LYS A 46 6.09 15.44 -12.81
CA LYS A 46 7.01 15.92 -11.77
C LYS A 46 6.35 15.94 -10.41
N LEU A 47 7.08 15.45 -9.41
CA LEU A 47 6.73 15.64 -8.02
C LEU A 47 7.46 16.87 -7.47
N ASP A 48 6.85 17.54 -6.50
CA ASP A 48 7.42 18.66 -5.77
C ASP A 48 8.18 18.11 -4.54
N ASP A 49 9.51 18.24 -4.52
CA ASP A 49 10.38 17.56 -3.55
C ASP A 49 10.06 17.90 -2.08
N GLU A 50 9.74 19.17 -1.80
CA GLU A 50 9.37 19.62 -0.45
C GLU A 50 8.06 18.96 -0.01
N LYS A 51 7.07 18.95 -0.90
CA LYS A 51 5.76 18.36 -0.61
C LYS A 51 5.82 16.84 -0.57
N LEU A 52 6.65 16.22 -1.40
CA LEU A 52 6.91 14.79 -1.38
C LEU A 52 7.51 14.37 -0.03
N THR A 53 8.51 15.11 0.46
CA THR A 53 9.11 14.84 1.77
C THR A 53 8.07 14.90 2.89
N ALA A 54 7.24 15.94 2.91
CA ALA A 54 6.15 16.06 3.88
C ALA A 54 5.09 14.95 3.72
N PHE A 55 4.79 14.54 2.49
CA PHE A 55 3.87 13.45 2.21
C PHE A 55 4.41 12.08 2.68
N MET A 56 5.71 11.85 2.53
CA MET A 56 6.36 10.62 2.99
C MET A 56 6.33 10.46 4.51
N ALA A 57 6.24 11.55 5.28
CA ALA A 57 6.00 11.47 6.73
C ALA A 57 4.67 10.77 7.04
N LYS A 58 3.61 11.03 6.26
CA LYS A 58 2.32 10.34 6.41
C LYS A 58 2.43 8.84 6.14
N ILE A 59 3.28 8.45 5.19
CA ILE A 59 3.57 7.03 4.92
C ILE A 59 4.31 6.40 6.10
N ALA A 60 5.28 7.12 6.69
CA ALA A 60 6.03 6.63 7.85
C ALA A 60 5.14 6.39 9.09
N ASP A 61 4.07 7.17 9.22
CA ASP A 61 3.12 7.07 10.34
C ASP A 61 2.09 5.93 10.19
N LEU A 62 2.00 5.29 9.03
CA LEU A 62 1.08 4.15 8.82
C LEU A 62 1.51 2.92 9.63
N ASP A 63 0.57 1.98 9.81
CA ASP A 63 0.87 0.69 10.39
C ASP A 63 1.91 -0.10 9.56
N ALA A 64 2.57 -1.08 10.20
CA ALA A 64 3.66 -1.83 9.60
C ALA A 64 3.26 -2.53 8.28
N THR A 65 2.02 -3.04 8.19
CA THR A 65 1.54 -3.74 7.01
C THR A 65 1.29 -2.77 5.86
N SER A 66 0.68 -1.62 6.13
CA SER A 66 0.48 -0.57 5.13
C SER A 66 1.80 0.03 4.62
N ARG A 67 2.79 0.24 5.50
CA ARG A 67 4.15 0.65 5.09
C ARG A 67 4.83 -0.37 4.20
N MET A 68 4.73 -1.65 4.57
CA MET A 68 5.27 -2.73 3.75
C MET A 68 4.58 -2.76 2.37
N GLN A 69 3.26 -2.57 2.32
CA GLN A 69 2.51 -2.49 1.07
C GLN A 69 3.01 -1.33 0.19
N PHE A 70 3.23 -0.15 0.76
CA PHE A 70 3.78 0.99 0.03
C PHE A 70 5.11 0.62 -0.64
N THR A 71 6.07 0.11 0.14
CA THR A 71 7.41 -0.24 -0.35
C THR A 71 7.37 -1.28 -1.45
N ASN A 72 6.58 -2.34 -1.26
CA ASN A 72 6.44 -3.42 -2.24
C ASN A 72 5.83 -2.92 -3.56
N ALA A 73 4.75 -2.15 -3.48
CA ALA A 73 4.07 -1.64 -4.66
C ALA A 73 4.93 -0.61 -5.42
N GLN A 74 5.61 0.29 -4.69
CA GLN A 74 6.43 1.35 -5.28
C GLN A 74 7.58 0.75 -6.10
N GLY A 75 8.29 -0.24 -5.55
CA GLY A 75 9.42 -0.88 -6.22
C GLY A 75 9.06 -1.61 -7.52
N MET A 76 7.79 -2.01 -7.69
CA MET A 76 7.30 -2.71 -8.88
C MET A 76 6.65 -1.79 -9.91
N GLN A 77 6.21 -0.60 -9.51
CA GLN A 77 5.30 0.21 -10.30
C GLN A 77 5.87 0.63 -11.67
N ALA A 78 7.13 1.08 -11.71
CA ALA A 78 7.75 1.48 -12.98
C ALA A 78 7.84 0.31 -13.97
N ARG A 79 8.10 -0.91 -13.48
CA ARG A 79 8.13 -2.12 -14.33
C ARG A 79 6.75 -2.43 -14.89
N VAL A 80 5.72 -2.33 -14.05
CA VAL A 80 4.33 -2.54 -14.46
C VAL A 80 3.94 -1.55 -15.55
N ILE A 81 4.19 -0.25 -15.34
CA ILE A 81 3.87 0.80 -16.32
C ILE A 81 4.60 0.58 -17.65
N ASN A 82 5.87 0.18 -17.61
CA ASN A 82 6.64 -0.07 -18.82
C ASN A 82 6.27 -1.37 -19.56
N SER A 83 5.52 -2.26 -18.91
CA SER A 83 4.99 -3.48 -19.54
C SER A 83 3.60 -3.30 -20.17
N MET A 84 2.94 -2.17 -19.92
CA MET A 84 1.61 -1.87 -20.45
C MET A 84 1.64 -1.54 -21.94
N ILE A 85 0.53 -1.81 -22.64
CA ILE A 85 0.33 -1.27 -23.99
C ILE A 85 0.09 0.24 -23.93
N GLU A 86 0.38 0.95 -25.02
CA GLU A 86 0.35 2.43 -25.07
C GLU A 86 -0.93 3.07 -24.53
N LYS A 87 -2.11 2.52 -24.87
CA LYS A 87 -3.39 3.06 -24.39
C LYS A 87 -3.55 2.91 -22.87
N GLU A 88 -3.18 1.75 -22.33
CA GLU A 88 -3.24 1.47 -20.89
C GLU A 88 -2.24 2.34 -20.14
N LYS A 89 -1.00 2.42 -20.64
CA LYS A 89 0.03 3.30 -20.10
C LYS A 89 -0.46 4.75 -20.04
N LYS A 90 -1.03 5.26 -21.14
CA LYS A 90 -1.54 6.64 -21.19
C LYS A 90 -2.66 6.87 -20.17
N ALA A 91 -3.60 5.95 -20.05
CA ALA A 91 -4.70 6.05 -19.08
C ALA A 91 -4.18 6.01 -17.63
N GLN A 92 -3.31 5.05 -17.33
CA GLN A 92 -2.71 4.88 -16.01
C GLN A 92 -1.88 6.10 -15.60
N CYS A 93 -1.05 6.62 -16.51
CA CYS A 93 -0.23 7.80 -16.25
C CYS A 93 -1.07 9.06 -16.03
N ALA A 94 -2.17 9.24 -16.79
CA ALA A 94 -3.08 10.36 -16.57
C ALA A 94 -3.77 10.28 -15.19
N LEU A 95 -4.21 9.09 -14.79
CA LEU A 95 -4.82 8.86 -13.47
C LEU A 95 -3.83 9.17 -12.34
N GLN A 96 -2.60 8.66 -12.44
CA GLN A 96 -1.58 8.88 -11.42
C GLN A 96 -1.14 10.33 -11.31
N ALA A 97 -0.98 11.03 -12.43
CA ALA A 97 -0.71 12.47 -12.42
C ALA A 97 -1.83 13.24 -11.71
N LYS A 98 -3.10 12.86 -11.94
CA LYS A 98 -4.23 13.50 -11.25
C LYS A 98 -4.22 13.22 -9.75
N MET A 99 -3.95 11.98 -9.34
CA MET A 99 -3.82 11.63 -7.92
C MET A 99 -2.65 12.38 -7.26
N ALA A 100 -1.54 12.60 -7.98
CA ALA A 100 -0.41 13.39 -7.47
C ALA A 100 -0.82 14.84 -7.16
N GLN A 101 -1.68 15.44 -8.00
CA GLN A 101 -2.26 16.75 -7.75
C GLN A 101 -3.24 16.73 -6.58
N GLU A 102 -4.08 15.70 -6.45
CA GLU A 102 -5.02 15.54 -5.33
C GLU A 102 -4.31 15.39 -3.98
N TYR A 103 -3.18 14.68 -3.96
CA TYR A 103 -2.30 14.59 -2.80
C TYR A 103 -1.48 15.86 -2.55
N GLY A 104 -1.55 16.83 -3.47
CA GLY A 104 -0.83 18.09 -3.38
C GLY A 104 0.67 17.96 -3.64
N ILE A 105 1.16 16.82 -4.12
CA ILE A 105 2.59 16.53 -4.33
C ILE A 105 3.05 16.79 -5.78
N SER A 106 2.17 17.28 -6.65
CA SER A 106 2.47 17.68 -8.03
C SER A 106 1.70 18.97 -8.38
N ARG A 107 2.16 19.69 -9.41
CA ARG A 107 1.56 20.95 -9.89
C ARG A 107 0.68 20.72 -11.12
#